data_AF-A0AAW4FAV8-F1
#
_entry.id   AF-A0AAW4FAV8-F1
#
_cell.length_a   1.000
_cell.length_b   1.000
_cell.length_c   1.000
_cell.angle_alpha   90.00
_cell.angle_beta   90.00
_cell.angle_gamma   90.00
#
_symmetry.space_group_name_H-M   'P 1'
#
loop_
_entity.id
_entity.type
_entity.pdbx_description
1 polymer ?
#
loop_
_entity_poly.entity_id
_entity_poly.type
_entity_poly.pdbx_seq_one_letter_code
_entity_poly.pdbx_strand_id
1 'polypeptide(L)' 'MSSRYEGLSAKEADDLMIGIINLLVSDAMDEARSMTQEEWDERDAAHLPHYFASAIFYAVKNRLREAP' A
#
# COMPACT_ATOMS: atom_id res chain seq x y z
N MET A 1 8.02 -17.19 11.31
CA MET A 1 7.33 -15.93 11.63
C MET A 1 5.84 -16.21 11.53
N SER A 2 5.07 -15.80 12.52
CA SER A 2 3.60 -15.85 12.47
C SER A 2 3.09 -14.90 11.39
N SER A 3 2.09 -15.32 10.62
CA SER A 3 1.45 -14.47 9.62
C SER A 3 0.68 -13.35 10.31
N ARG A 4 0.68 -12.14 9.76
CA ARG A 4 -0.20 -11.07 10.27
C ARG A 4 -1.69 -11.40 10.13
N TYR A 5 -2.01 -12.41 9.32
CA TYR A 5 -3.37 -12.89 9.08
C TYR A 5 -3.74 -14.13 9.89
N GLU A 6 -2.81 -14.67 10.70
CA GLU A 6 -3.02 -15.90 11.45
C GLU A 6 -4.16 -15.75 12.47
N GLY A 7 -5.14 -16.67 12.43
CA GLY A 7 -6.29 -16.66 13.33
C GLY A 7 -7.37 -15.62 13.01
N LEU A 8 -7.18 -14.79 11.98
CA LEU A 8 -8.19 -13.85 11.52
C LEU A 8 -9.29 -14.55 10.71
N SER A 9 -10.53 -14.09 10.88
CA SER A 9 -11.59 -14.40 9.92
C SER A 9 -11.27 -13.78 8.55
N ALA A 10 -11.94 -14.28 7.51
CA ALA A 10 -11.77 -13.74 6.16
C ALA A 10 -11.99 -12.22 6.10
N LYS A 11 -13.03 -11.73 6.78
CA LYS A 11 -13.34 -10.30 6.85
C LYS A 11 -12.26 -9.50 7.57
N GLU A 12 -11.79 -9.96 8.74
CA GLU A 12 -10.74 -9.25 9.49
C GLU A 12 -9.43 -9.18 8.71
N ALA A 13 -9.11 -10.23 7.97
CA ALA A 13 -7.93 -10.25 7.13
C ALA A 13 -8.05 -9.35 5.89
N ASP A 14 -9.25 -9.21 5.34
CA ASP A 14 -9.54 -8.26 4.25
C ASP A 14 -9.50 -6.80 4.77
N ASP A 15 -10.08 -6.55 5.95
CA ASP A 15 -10.03 -5.25 6.62
C ASP A 15 -8.58 -4.84 6.93
N LEU A 16 -7.74 -5.80 7.38
CA LEU A 16 -6.31 -5.57 7.58
C LEU A 16 -5.58 -5.25 6.27
N MET A 17 -5.88 -5.98 5.19
CA MET A 17 -5.30 -5.70 3.86
C MET A 17 -5.66 -4.30 3.36
N ILE A 18 -6.94 -3.90 3.50
CA ILE A 18 -7.42 -2.56 3.13
C ILE A 18 -6.73 -1.49 3.99
N GLY A 19 -6.57 -1.73 5.29
CA GLY A 19 -5.86 -0.84 6.20
C GLY A 19 -4.40 -0.60 5.78
N ILE A 20 -3.69 -1.66 5.37
CA ILE A 20 -2.30 -1.56 4.87
C ILE A 20 -2.25 -0.73 3.58
N ILE A 21 -3.17 -0.95 2.64
CA ILE A 21 -3.24 -0.17 1.40
C ILE A 21 -3.48 1.31 1.72
N ASN A 22 -4.43 1.60 2.61
CA ASN A 22 -4.76 2.97 3.00
C ASN A 22 -3.57 3.69 3.64
N LEU A 23 -2.79 2.99 4.49
CA LEU A 23 -1.58 3.55 5.10
C LEU A 23 -0.54 3.91 4.02
N LEU A 24 -0.24 2.98 3.11
CA LEU A 24 0.74 3.21 2.03
C LEU A 24 0.32 4.35 1.10
N VAL A 25 -0.97 4.43 0.77
CA VAL A 25 -1.51 5.52 -0.04
C VAL A 25 -1.42 6.85 0.72
N SER A 26 -1.77 6.87 2.01
CA SER A 26 -1.71 8.09 2.83
C SER A 26 -0.28 8.61 2.93
N ASP A 27 0.69 7.75 3.22
CA ASP A 27 2.10 8.13 3.33
C ASP A 27 2.62 8.72 2.00
N ALA A 28 2.32 8.09 0.88
CA ALA A 28 2.72 8.59 -0.43
C ALA A 28 2.04 9.92 -0.80
N MET A 29 0.78 10.13 -0.37
CA MET A 29 0.07 11.40 -0.57
C MET A 29 0.64 12.51 0.32
N ASP A 30 1.03 12.20 1.55
CA ASP A 30 1.66 13.17 2.45
C ASP A 30 3.05 13.56 1.97
N GLU A 31 3.82 12.59 1.46
CA GLU A 31 5.09 12.87 0.78
C GLU A 31 4.85 13.79 -0.43
N ALA A 32 3.91 13.44 -1.31
CA ALA A 32 3.58 14.24 -2.49
C ALA A 32 3.14 15.68 -2.15
N ARG A 33 2.43 15.87 -1.03
CA ARG A 33 2.03 17.21 -0.55
C ARG A 33 3.20 18.04 -0.03
N SER A 34 4.27 17.41 0.41
CA SER A 34 5.48 18.09 0.90
C SER A 34 6.42 18.53 -0.22
N MET A 35 6.19 18.07 -1.44
CA MET A 35 7.03 18.35 -2.60
C MET A 35 6.79 19.75 -3.18
N THR A 36 7.86 20.31 -3.75
CA THR A 36 7.79 21.43 -4.68
C THR A 36 7.20 21.00 -6.03
N GLN A 37 6.77 21.96 -6.85
CA GLN A 37 6.23 21.67 -8.18
C GLN A 37 7.22 20.90 -9.07
N GLU A 38 8.52 21.23 -9.00
CA GLU A 38 9.57 20.59 -9.81
C GLU A 38 9.77 19.13 -9.40
N GLU A 39 9.80 18.84 -8.10
CA GLU A 39 9.85 17.46 -7.57
C GLU A 39 8.59 16.67 -7.92
N TRP A 40 7.43 17.35 -7.94
CA TRP A 40 6.16 16.75 -8.32
C TRP A 40 6.15 16.39 -9.81
N ASP A 41 6.60 17.29 -10.68
CA ASP A 41 6.65 17.09 -12.13
C ASP A 41 7.62 15.96 -12.54
N GLU A 42 8.73 15.78 -11.82
CA GLU A 42 9.65 14.65 -12.01
C GLU A 42 9.06 13.30 -11.57
N ARG A 43 8.21 13.31 -10.54
CA ARG A 43 7.70 12.08 -9.89
C ARG A 43 6.33 11.65 -10.42
N ASP A 44 5.44 12.57 -10.76
CA ASP A 44 4.01 12.28 -10.82
C ASP A 44 3.59 11.42 -12.00
N ALA A 45 4.05 11.73 -13.21
CA ALA A 45 3.52 11.08 -14.41
C ALA A 45 3.86 9.58 -14.53
N ALA A 46 4.99 9.14 -13.95
CA ALA A 46 5.50 7.77 -14.11
C ALA A 46 5.67 7.00 -12.79
N HIS A 47 5.80 7.66 -11.64
CA HIS A 47 6.13 6.97 -10.40
C HIS A 47 4.90 6.67 -9.54
N LEU A 48 4.03 7.66 -9.31
CA LEU A 48 2.90 7.55 -8.38
C LEU A 48 1.89 6.44 -8.78
N PRO A 49 1.42 6.38 -10.04
CA PRO A 49 0.54 5.31 -10.48
C PRO A 49 1.16 3.91 -10.31
N HIS A 50 2.45 3.77 -10.63
CA HIS A 50 3.19 2.51 -10.49
C HIS A 50 3.42 2.10 -9.03
N TYR A 51 3.69 3.07 -8.17
CA TYR A 51 3.82 2.88 -6.73
C TYR A 51 2.51 2.33 -6.15
N PHE A 52 1.38 2.99 -6.42
CA PHE A 52 0.07 2.55 -5.93
C PHE A 52 -0.31 1.16 -6.45
N ALA A 53 -0.12 0.92 -7.75
CA ALA A 53 -0.39 -0.39 -8.35
C ALA A 53 0.45 -1.50 -7.70
N SER A 54 1.73 -1.22 -7.40
CA SER A 54 2.64 -2.16 -6.75
C SER A 54 2.24 -2.41 -5.29
N ALA A 55 1.92 -1.36 -4.54
CA ALA A 55 1.47 -1.44 -3.15
C ALA A 55 0.22 -2.33 -3.01
N ILE A 56 -0.78 -2.11 -3.87
CA ILE A 56 -1.99 -2.92 -3.93
C ILE A 56 -1.66 -4.38 -4.29
N PHE A 57 -0.84 -4.58 -5.32
CA PHE A 57 -0.44 -5.93 -5.76
C PHE A 57 0.22 -6.73 -4.64
N TYR A 58 1.19 -6.13 -3.93
CA TYR A 58 1.91 -6.82 -2.86
C TYR A 58 1.02 -7.06 -1.64
N ALA A 59 0.14 -6.12 -1.26
CA ALA A 59 -0.82 -6.33 -0.19
C ALA A 59 -1.73 -7.54 -0.47
N VAL A 60 -2.27 -7.63 -1.70
CA VAL A 60 -3.10 -8.77 -2.14
C VAL A 60 -2.30 -10.08 -2.17
N LYS A 61 -1.07 -10.05 -2.72
CA LYS A 61 -0.21 -11.24 -2.75
C LYS A 61 0.14 -11.74 -1.36
N ASN A 62 0.38 -10.85 -0.40
CA ASN A 62 0.72 -11.22 0.97
C ASN A 62 -0.49 -11.82 1.68
N ARG A 63 -1.68 -11.24 1.49
CA ARG A 63 -2.95 -11.80 1.95
C ARG A 63 -3.17 -13.23 1.44
N LEU A 64 -2.98 -13.46 0.13
CA LEU A 64 -3.16 -14.78 -0.50
C LEU A 64 -2.15 -15.83 -0.04
N ARG A 65 -0.97 -15.40 0.39
CA ARG A 65 0.12 -16.29 0.82
C ARG A 65 0.16 -16.50 2.33
N GLU A 66 -0.76 -15.87 3.07
CA GLU A 66 -0.66 -15.76 4.53
C GLU A 66 0.75 -15.30 4.95
N ALA A 67 1.36 -14.40 4.18
CA ALA A 67 2.71 -13.92 4.45
C ALA A 67 2.71 -12.90 5.63
N PRO A 68 3.83 -12.77 6.37
CA PRO A 68 3.98 -11.76 7.41
C PRO A 68 4.15 -10.35 6.85
#